data_AF-A0A6L9LTV7-F1
#
_entry.id   AF-A0A6L9LTV7-F1
#
_cell.length_a   1.000
_cell.length_b   1.000
_cell.length_c   1.000
_cell.angle_alpha   90.00
_cell.angle_beta   90.00
_cell.angle_gamma   90.00
#
_symmetry.space_group_name_H-M   'P 1'
#
loop_
_entity.id
_entity.type
_entity.pdbx_description
1 polymer ?
#
loop_
_entity_poly.entity_id
_entity_poly.type
_entity_poly.pdbx_seq_one_letter_code
_entity_poly.pdbx_strand_id
1 'polypeptide(L)'
;MANAFGTVYIPIMMSDIHTLCLVDGQPELEQAFVRAGIEVVSFRTPGTPFFDLPAALDRSGTSPDMVLQVEHMAGRTILTGLDQLDVPLLFWCIDPHLNAHWHSVYARCFDVVCSTQKAWIPRLAEHGASDVRWLPWYGHREPFVDWTGRGHDVSFVGRVNDQRPTRKWMIEFLQKAVAGQGLTLKQALAFPDMMALYRDSRVIPNESIFGEVNFRLFEGASCGCLVLGQTIEEQAELFEPGREMDTYSHVLELGEKVAIYHTNPRLAGIMGRAAHARIAAEHLPDHRVVQLLEYGANASKNRATGHDAAKWTALTACAMVEAGVVRVGSATLFSKLAAVPQDVDVVAMAFRMQALFGDRAALRRNIATVLARPASKSDPIVCRTASLAAVQMDDVDAARACAFRFFAGQDEPCEGLHSMRDVLMRWAREFVCQGRVVRQGLSFDADRHIPGSAAECLLVILARNPDDQPANRLLESLLRPLPGFEQTRVGLLSSLTLSQRDDWRLDLALGLANLGAYRRQSGLEELRLGLECAVSQGQETEFWHTLMEQDPSGLILAALTA
;
A
#
# COMPACT_ATOMS: atom_id res chain seq x y z
N MET A 1 26.69 37.21 -3.63
CA MET A 1 25.70 36.17 -3.99
C MET A 1 25.80 35.02 -3.00
N ALA A 2 25.44 35.30 -1.75
CA ALA A 2 25.48 34.36 -0.63
C ALA A 2 24.08 34.32 -0.01
N ASN A 3 23.62 33.12 0.37
CA ASN A 3 22.47 32.80 1.21
C ASN A 3 21.15 33.54 0.92
N ALA A 4 20.34 32.97 0.03
CA ALA A 4 18.89 33.23 -0.02
C ALA A 4 18.08 31.94 0.15
N PHE A 5 18.62 30.96 0.88
CA PHE A 5 17.80 29.89 1.44
C PHE A 5 17.38 30.37 2.82
N GLY A 6 16.13 30.77 2.95
CA GLY A 6 15.54 31.09 4.26
C GLY A 6 15.77 29.91 5.19
N THR A 7 16.38 30.18 6.35
CA THR A 7 16.34 29.24 7.48
C THR A 7 14.87 28.96 7.74
N VAL A 8 14.47 27.68 7.67
CA VAL A 8 13.12 27.28 8.10
C VAL A 8 13.00 27.78 9.54
N TYR A 9 12.08 28.72 9.78
CA TYR A 9 11.81 29.20 11.12
C TYR A 9 11.20 28.02 11.87
N ILE A 10 12.02 27.31 12.62
CA ILE A 10 11.56 26.36 13.63
C ILE A 10 11.08 27.26 14.77
N PRO A 11 9.76 27.38 15.01
CA PRO A 11 9.32 27.99 16.25
C PRO A 11 10.02 27.20 17.35
N ILE A 12 10.62 27.88 18.32
CA ILE A 12 11.11 27.24 19.53
C ILE A 12 9.86 26.69 20.23
N MET A 13 9.41 25.52 19.80
CA MET A 13 8.55 24.65 20.57
C MET A 13 9.41 24.34 21.78
N MET A 14 8.99 24.80 22.95
CA MET A 14 9.54 24.34 24.21
C MET A 14 9.11 22.87 24.38
N SER A 15 9.67 21.98 23.56
CA SER A 15 9.58 20.54 23.78
C SER A 15 10.64 20.19 24.81
N ASP A 16 10.26 19.45 25.84
CA ASP A 16 11.19 18.86 26.82
C ASP A 16 12.09 17.77 26.20
N ILE A 17 12.01 17.56 24.87
CA ILE A 17 12.82 16.61 24.11
C ILE A 17 14.13 17.30 23.73
N HIS A 18 15.23 16.84 24.32
CA HIS A 18 16.59 17.27 24.01
C HIS A 18 17.44 16.15 23.39
N THR A 19 17.13 14.90 23.71
CA THR A 19 17.82 13.72 23.19
C THR A 19 16.84 12.77 22.49
N LEU A 20 17.18 12.32 21.28
CA LEU A 20 16.40 11.38 20.48
C LEU A 20 17.18 10.09 20.23
N CYS A 21 16.52 8.95 20.44
CA CYS A 21 16.96 7.68 19.87
C CYS A 21 16.31 7.48 18.49
N LEU A 22 17.11 7.53 17.42
CA LEU A 22 16.66 7.36 16.04
C LEU A 22 17.03 5.96 15.53
N VAL A 23 16.03 5.11 15.31
CA VAL A 23 16.22 3.77 14.76
C VAL A 23 15.91 3.79 13.27
N ASP A 24 16.90 3.40 12.46
CA ASP A 24 16.81 3.26 10.99
C ASP A 24 16.43 4.55 10.21
N GLY A 25 16.55 5.72 10.83
CA GLY A 25 16.37 7.01 10.14
C GLY A 25 17.44 7.28 9.09
N GLN A 26 17.07 7.98 8.02
CA GLN A 26 18.02 8.40 6.98
C GLN A 26 18.98 9.50 7.49
N PRO A 27 20.22 9.59 6.96
CA PRO A 27 21.18 10.61 7.38
C PRO A 27 20.66 12.05 7.29
N GLU A 28 19.84 12.37 6.29
CA GLU A 28 19.26 13.71 6.09
C GLU A 28 18.28 14.09 7.19
N LEU A 29 17.51 13.12 7.69
CA LEU A 29 16.58 13.29 8.80
C LEU A 29 17.34 13.47 10.12
N GLU A 30 18.39 12.66 10.35
CA GLU A 30 19.28 12.79 11.51
C GLU A 30 19.91 14.20 11.56
N GLN A 31 20.45 14.68 10.44
CA GLN A 31 21.02 16.03 10.36
C GLN A 31 19.97 17.11 10.60
N ALA A 32 18.70 16.90 10.22
CA ALA A 32 17.63 17.85 10.48
C ALA A 32 17.29 17.94 11.97
N PHE A 33 17.30 16.81 12.70
CA PHE A 33 17.18 16.81 14.17
C PHE A 33 18.35 17.56 14.83
N VAL A 34 19.59 17.32 14.39
CA VAL A 34 20.78 18.03 14.89
C VAL A 34 20.68 19.54 14.64
N ARG A 35 20.19 19.97 13.46
CA ARG A 35 19.94 21.39 13.16
C ARG A 35 18.85 22.00 14.04
N ALA A 36 17.88 21.21 14.46
CA ALA A 36 16.85 21.61 15.43
C ALA A 36 17.37 21.66 16.88
N GLY A 37 18.65 21.34 17.12
CA GLY A 37 19.26 21.37 18.45
C GLY A 37 19.05 20.10 19.27
N ILE A 38 18.63 19.00 18.65
CA ILE A 38 18.41 17.71 19.30
C ILE A 38 19.69 16.87 19.23
N GLU A 39 20.11 16.31 20.36
CA GLU A 39 21.15 15.30 20.40
C GLU A 39 20.58 13.97 19.90
N VAL A 40 21.19 13.38 18.87
CA VAL A 40 20.67 12.15 18.24
C VAL A 40 21.61 10.98 18.50
N VAL A 41 21.05 9.89 19.04
CA VAL A 41 21.69 8.58 19.09
C VAL A 41 21.03 7.69 18.05
N SER A 42 21.77 7.37 17.00
CA SER A 42 21.29 6.59 15.88
C SER A 42 21.66 5.10 16.01
N PHE A 43 20.67 4.23 15.84
CA PHE A 43 20.88 2.80 15.63
C PHE A 43 20.50 2.41 14.20
N ARG A 44 21.24 1.43 13.67
CA ARG A 44 20.89 0.71 12.45
C ARG A 44 20.62 -0.74 12.82
N THR A 45 19.44 -1.23 12.49
CA THR A 45 19.09 -2.60 12.82
C THR A 45 19.92 -3.56 11.97
N PRO A 46 20.44 -4.66 12.55
CA PRO A 46 21.45 -5.50 11.91
C PRO A 46 20.85 -6.48 10.88
N GLY A 47 19.58 -6.31 10.49
CA GLY A 47 18.85 -7.24 9.63
C GLY A 47 18.48 -8.57 10.30
N THR A 48 18.69 -8.71 11.62
CA THR A 48 18.13 -9.83 12.40
C THR A 48 16.65 -9.60 12.65
N PRO A 49 15.83 -10.66 12.84
CA PRO A 49 14.38 -10.47 13.00
C PRO A 49 13.97 -9.65 14.22
N PHE A 50 14.77 -9.68 15.29
CA PHE A 50 14.51 -8.99 16.54
C PHE A 50 15.71 -8.11 16.92
N PHE A 51 15.44 -6.94 17.50
CA PHE A 51 16.43 -6.04 18.07
C PHE A 51 15.95 -5.52 19.43
N ASP A 52 16.72 -5.84 20.45
CA ASP A 52 16.48 -5.41 21.83
C ASP A 52 16.95 -3.97 22.00
N LEU A 53 16.00 -3.03 21.96
CA LEU A 53 16.29 -1.61 22.03
C LEU A 53 16.77 -1.18 23.43
N PRO A 54 16.11 -1.56 24.55
CA PRO A 54 16.63 -1.25 25.88
C PRO A 54 18.08 -1.70 26.08
N ALA A 55 18.41 -2.94 25.71
CA ALA A 55 19.78 -3.42 25.85
C ALA A 55 20.79 -2.65 24.97
N ALA A 56 20.35 -2.13 23.81
CA ALA A 56 21.19 -1.28 22.96
C ALA A 56 21.44 0.10 23.58
N LEU A 57 20.42 0.70 24.18
CA LEU A 57 20.52 1.97 24.91
C LEU A 57 21.42 1.86 26.15
N ASP A 58 21.27 0.78 26.92
CA ASP A 58 22.13 0.51 28.08
C ASP A 58 23.61 0.41 27.68
N ARG A 59 23.90 -0.24 26.54
CA ARG A 59 25.27 -0.35 26.02
C ARG A 59 25.81 0.98 25.49
N SER A 60 24.96 1.86 24.94
CA SER A 60 25.39 3.18 24.49
C SER A 60 25.56 4.16 25.66
N GLY A 61 25.01 3.85 26.83
CA GLY A 61 25.03 4.73 28.00
C GLY A 61 24.15 5.97 27.82
N THR A 62 23.14 5.89 26.95
CA THR A 62 22.26 7.01 26.60
C THR A 62 20.87 6.81 27.17
N SER A 63 20.28 7.88 27.72
CA SER A 63 18.87 7.94 28.09
C SER A 63 18.17 8.99 27.22
N PRO A 64 17.49 8.58 26.13
CA PRO A 64 16.81 9.52 25.24
C PRO A 64 15.52 10.04 25.90
N ASP A 65 15.03 11.20 25.44
CA ASP A 65 13.72 11.74 25.83
C ASP A 65 12.60 11.23 24.91
N MET A 66 12.96 10.69 23.74
CA MET A 66 12.03 10.13 22.75
C MET A 66 12.70 9.03 21.93
N VAL A 67 11.93 8.05 21.46
CA VAL A 67 12.35 7.07 20.45
C VAL A 67 11.54 7.27 19.17
N LEU A 68 12.23 7.32 18.03
CA LEU A 68 11.62 7.26 16.71
C LEU A 68 12.19 6.07 15.93
N GLN A 69 11.33 5.13 15.57
CA GLN A 69 11.64 4.16 14.53
C GLN A 69 11.10 4.62 13.18
N VAL A 70 11.97 4.68 12.17
CA VAL A 70 11.57 4.84 10.77
C VAL A 70 11.58 3.47 10.11
N GLU A 71 10.54 3.09 9.38
CA GLU A 71 10.52 1.81 8.67
C GLU A 71 11.71 1.71 7.69
N HIS A 72 12.51 0.66 7.84
CA HIS A 72 13.61 0.33 6.94
C HIS A 72 13.20 -0.74 5.91
N MET A 73 13.35 -0.45 4.62
CA MET A 73 12.91 -1.37 3.57
C MET A 73 13.86 -2.55 3.30
N ALA A 74 15.18 -2.37 3.49
CA ALA A 74 16.20 -3.35 3.07
C ALA A 74 16.55 -4.40 4.13
N GLY A 75 16.04 -4.25 5.35
CA GLY A 75 16.28 -5.16 6.48
C GLY A 75 15.26 -4.85 7.57
N ARG A 76 14.12 -5.54 7.56
CA ARG A 76 13.06 -5.29 8.53
C ARG A 76 13.34 -6.03 9.81
N THR A 77 13.28 -5.29 10.91
CA THR A 77 13.55 -5.81 12.25
C THR A 77 12.46 -5.33 13.21
N ILE A 78 12.05 -6.23 14.09
CA ILE A 78 11.07 -5.97 15.14
C ILE A 78 11.82 -5.47 16.36
N LEU A 79 11.51 -4.26 16.82
CA LEU A 79 12.04 -3.77 18.09
C LEU A 79 11.32 -4.49 19.23
N THR A 80 12.10 -4.96 20.20
CA THR A 80 11.61 -5.65 21.39
C THR A 80 11.96 -4.88 22.66
N GLY A 81 11.19 -5.09 23.72
CA GLY A 81 11.39 -4.41 25.01
C GLY A 81 10.91 -2.95 25.02
N LEU A 82 10.12 -2.54 24.04
CA LEU A 82 9.61 -1.17 23.92
C LEU A 82 8.78 -0.73 25.14
N ASP A 83 8.06 -1.65 25.78
CA ASP A 83 7.26 -1.38 26.98
C ASP A 83 8.09 -1.13 28.25
N GLN A 84 9.41 -1.36 28.21
CA GLN A 84 10.33 -1.08 29.32
C GLN A 84 10.86 0.36 29.31
N LEU A 85 10.68 1.07 28.20
CA LEU A 85 11.13 2.45 28.04
C LEU A 85 10.02 3.39 28.51
N ASP A 86 10.33 4.36 29.36
CA ASP A 86 9.34 5.32 29.88
C ASP A 86 9.31 6.65 29.12
N VAL A 87 9.46 6.58 27.81
CA VAL A 87 9.53 7.75 26.91
C VAL A 87 8.51 7.60 25.77
N PRO A 88 8.13 8.69 25.07
CA PRO A 88 7.32 8.62 23.86
C PRO A 88 7.98 7.73 22.79
N LEU A 89 7.20 6.79 22.26
CA LEU A 89 7.63 5.88 21.20
C LEU A 89 6.85 6.15 19.92
N LEU A 90 7.57 6.56 18.88
CA LEU A 90 7.01 6.86 17.57
C LEU A 90 7.45 5.81 16.55
N PHE A 91 6.51 5.39 15.69
CA PHE A 91 6.80 4.60 14.50
C PHE A 91 6.34 5.33 13.24
N TRP A 92 7.27 5.62 12.33
CA TRP A 92 6.95 6.18 11.02
C TRP A 92 6.86 5.06 9.98
N CYS A 93 5.63 4.70 9.62
CA CYS A 93 5.33 3.72 8.59
C CYS A 93 5.35 4.37 7.20
N ILE A 94 6.13 3.76 6.31
CA ILE A 94 6.64 4.36 5.08
C ILE A 94 5.82 3.90 3.88
N ASP A 95 5.57 2.59 3.78
CA ASP A 95 4.77 2.02 2.70
C ASP A 95 3.57 1.22 3.25
N PRO A 96 2.62 1.85 3.96
CA PRO A 96 1.48 1.15 4.53
C PRO A 96 0.63 0.44 3.48
N HIS A 97 0.54 0.96 2.25
CA HIS A 97 -0.12 0.30 1.13
C HIS A 97 0.48 -1.08 0.77
N LEU A 98 1.76 -1.33 1.08
CA LEU A 98 2.44 -2.61 0.88
C LEU A 98 2.63 -3.42 2.16
N ASN A 99 2.33 -2.84 3.31
CA ASN A 99 2.77 -3.37 4.60
C ASN A 99 1.68 -3.36 5.68
N ALA A 100 0.48 -2.90 5.34
CA ALA A 100 -0.64 -2.79 6.26
C ALA A 100 -0.88 -4.07 7.06
N HIS A 101 -0.72 -5.25 6.46
CA HIS A 101 -0.88 -6.53 7.16
C HIS A 101 -0.07 -6.63 8.46
N TRP A 102 1.19 -6.18 8.46
CA TRP A 102 2.03 -6.22 9.66
C TRP A 102 2.13 -4.87 10.39
N HIS A 103 2.05 -3.74 9.67
CA HIS A 103 2.00 -2.40 10.28
C HIS A 103 0.84 -2.28 11.26
N SER A 104 -0.33 -2.76 10.87
CA SER A 104 -1.55 -2.77 11.68
C SER A 104 -1.38 -3.45 13.04
N VAL A 105 -0.55 -4.50 13.09
CA VAL A 105 -0.26 -5.26 14.31
C VAL A 105 0.84 -4.55 15.11
N TYR A 106 1.90 -4.14 14.42
CA TYR A 106 3.08 -3.51 15.03
C TYR A 106 2.79 -2.13 15.63
N ALA A 107 1.83 -1.40 15.06
CA ALA A 107 1.40 -0.09 15.51
C ALA A 107 1.05 -0.04 17.00
N ARG A 108 0.54 -1.14 17.58
CA ARG A 108 0.22 -1.22 19.02
C ARG A 108 1.42 -1.18 19.95
N CYS A 109 2.62 -1.40 19.43
CA CYS A 109 3.84 -1.32 20.23
C CYS A 109 4.33 0.12 20.41
N PHE A 110 3.64 1.11 19.83
CA PHE A 110 4.02 2.52 19.82
C PHE A 110 2.90 3.41 20.35
N ASP A 111 3.28 4.59 20.84
CA ASP A 111 2.32 5.58 21.34
C ASP A 111 1.68 6.34 20.19
N VAL A 112 2.50 6.67 19.18
CA VAL A 112 2.09 7.43 18.00
C VAL A 112 2.64 6.74 16.75
N VAL A 113 1.78 6.54 15.77
CA VAL A 113 2.14 6.00 14.46
C VAL A 113 1.96 7.07 13.40
N CYS A 114 3.02 7.36 12.67
CA CYS A 114 3.01 8.32 11.58
C CYS A 114 2.88 7.56 10.26
N SER A 115 1.91 7.91 9.42
CA SER A 115 1.73 7.33 8.08
C SER A 115 2.11 8.33 7.00
N THR A 116 2.85 7.89 5.98
CA THR A 116 3.10 8.68 4.77
C THR A 116 1.85 8.91 3.93
N GLN A 117 0.84 8.05 4.09
CA GLN A 117 -0.39 8.02 3.32
C GLN A 117 -1.58 8.39 4.21
N LYS A 118 -2.38 9.37 3.81
CA LYS A 118 -3.46 9.92 4.63
C LYS A 118 -4.63 8.93 4.78
N ALA A 119 -5.00 8.25 3.70
CA ALA A 119 -6.07 7.24 3.67
C ALA A 119 -5.78 6.02 4.55
N TRP A 120 -4.52 5.84 4.97
CA TRP A 120 -4.13 4.76 5.87
C TRP A 120 -4.33 5.08 7.36
N ILE A 121 -4.58 6.33 7.72
CA ILE A 121 -4.87 6.74 9.10
C ILE A 121 -6.07 5.99 9.68
N PRO A 122 -7.28 6.06 9.09
CA PRO A 122 -8.44 5.35 9.62
C PRO A 122 -8.22 3.83 9.63
N ARG A 123 -7.54 3.29 8.62
CA ARG A 123 -7.29 1.84 8.52
C ARG A 123 -6.36 1.33 9.62
N LEU A 124 -5.25 2.02 9.89
CA LEU A 124 -4.34 1.65 10.98
C LEU A 124 -5.04 1.81 12.35
N ALA A 125 -5.89 2.82 12.50
CA ALA A 125 -6.69 3.02 13.71
C ALA A 125 -7.76 1.94 13.92
N GLU A 126 -8.50 1.55 12.87
CA GLU A 126 -9.43 0.40 12.88
C GLU A 126 -8.73 -0.90 13.25
N HIS A 127 -7.48 -1.03 12.84
CA HIS A 127 -6.67 -2.16 13.19
C HIS A 127 -6.06 -2.03 14.58
N GLY A 128 -6.35 -0.98 15.35
CA GLY A 128 -6.10 -0.80 16.79
C GLY A 128 -4.84 -0.04 17.18
N ALA A 129 -4.29 0.74 16.25
CA ALA A 129 -3.40 1.83 16.62
C ALA A 129 -4.20 2.96 17.30
N SER A 130 -3.77 3.44 18.46
CA SER A 130 -4.57 4.41 19.25
C SER A 130 -4.40 5.86 18.77
N ASP A 131 -3.22 6.22 18.27
CA ASP A 131 -2.92 7.56 17.73
C ASP A 131 -2.17 7.39 16.42
N VAL A 132 -2.85 7.70 15.31
CA VAL A 132 -2.27 7.64 13.96
C VAL A 132 -2.34 9.01 13.34
N ARG A 133 -1.20 9.53 12.89
CA ARG A 133 -1.08 10.88 12.33
C ARG A 133 -0.53 10.86 10.93
N TRP A 134 -0.92 11.83 10.11
CA TRP A 134 -0.33 12.02 8.80
C TRP A 134 1.07 12.64 8.95
N LEU A 135 2.04 12.03 8.28
CA LEU A 135 3.38 12.60 8.12
C LEU A 135 3.90 12.21 6.73
N PRO A 136 3.67 13.04 5.71
CA PRO A 136 4.04 12.71 4.34
C PRO A 136 5.56 12.66 4.19
N TRP A 137 5.99 12.16 3.05
CA TRP A 137 7.40 12.22 2.64
C TRP A 137 7.95 13.66 2.64
N TYR A 138 9.28 13.71 2.52
CA TYR A 138 10.02 14.94 2.32
C TYR A 138 10.87 14.85 1.06
N GLY A 139 11.13 16.00 0.45
CA GLY A 139 12.09 16.17 -0.61
C GLY A 139 13.47 16.55 -0.09
N HIS A 140 14.30 17.00 -1.00
CA HIS A 140 15.72 17.30 -0.76
C HIS A 140 16.01 18.76 -1.02
N ARG A 141 16.96 19.30 -0.25
CA ARG A 141 17.42 20.67 -0.46
C ARG A 141 18.36 20.70 -1.66
N GLU A 142 17.80 21.00 -2.82
CA GLU A 142 18.53 21.09 -4.10
C GLU A 142 18.52 22.52 -4.66
N PRO A 143 19.59 22.96 -5.33
CA PRO A 143 19.58 24.22 -6.06
C PRO A 143 18.64 24.12 -7.26
N PHE A 144 17.87 25.18 -7.51
CA PHE A 144 17.08 25.24 -8.73
C PHE A 144 17.99 25.42 -9.96
N VAL A 145 17.92 24.49 -10.90
CA VAL A 145 18.61 24.56 -12.20
C VAL A 145 17.63 25.02 -13.26
N ASP A 146 17.98 26.07 -14.02
CA ASP A 146 17.11 26.55 -15.10
C ASP A 146 16.95 25.51 -16.22
N TRP A 147 15.74 25.41 -16.76
CA TRP A 147 15.36 24.41 -17.77
C TRP A 147 16.07 24.58 -19.11
N THR A 148 16.53 25.80 -19.42
CA THR A 148 17.25 26.10 -20.66
C THR A 148 18.53 25.27 -20.82
N GLY A 149 19.15 24.85 -19.72
CA GLY A 149 20.38 24.05 -19.71
C GLY A 149 20.19 22.55 -19.49
N ARG A 150 18.94 22.05 -19.37
CA ARG A 150 18.67 20.64 -19.07
C ARG A 150 18.74 19.77 -20.31
N GLY A 151 19.47 18.65 -20.22
CA GLY A 151 19.75 17.72 -21.32
C GLY A 151 18.70 16.64 -21.57
N HIS A 152 17.78 16.40 -20.63
CA HIS A 152 16.78 15.34 -20.75
C HIS A 152 15.35 15.89 -20.73
N ASP A 153 14.57 15.60 -21.78
CA ASP A 153 13.16 16.02 -21.86
C ASP A 153 12.27 15.20 -20.91
N VAL A 154 12.33 13.88 -21.01
CA VAL A 154 11.57 12.95 -20.17
C VAL A 154 12.52 11.92 -19.58
N SER A 155 12.49 11.77 -18.25
CA SER A 155 13.32 10.81 -17.53
C SER A 155 12.49 9.94 -16.61
N PHE A 156 12.83 8.66 -16.55
CA PHE A 156 12.23 7.73 -15.61
C PHE A 156 13.29 6.85 -14.96
N VAL A 157 13.28 6.83 -13.63
CA VAL A 157 14.10 5.91 -12.82
C VAL A 157 13.17 4.97 -12.05
N GLY A 158 13.34 3.67 -12.30
CA GLY A 158 12.55 2.65 -11.63
C GLY A 158 12.80 1.25 -12.19
N ARG A 159 12.54 0.22 -11.38
CA ARG A 159 12.66 -1.17 -11.84
C ARG A 159 11.53 -1.49 -12.81
N VAL A 160 11.89 -2.01 -13.98
CA VAL A 160 10.98 -2.53 -15.01
C VAL A 160 11.19 -4.03 -15.09
N ASN A 161 10.24 -4.80 -14.56
CA ASN A 161 10.30 -6.26 -14.52
C ASN A 161 8.88 -6.86 -14.61
N ASP A 162 8.79 -8.18 -14.74
CA ASP A 162 7.50 -8.87 -14.93
C ASP A 162 6.61 -8.84 -13.68
N GLN A 163 7.15 -8.44 -12.52
CA GLN A 163 6.38 -8.19 -11.30
C GLN A 163 5.70 -6.81 -11.31
N ARG A 164 6.00 -5.96 -12.30
CA ARG A 164 5.45 -4.60 -12.49
C ARG A 164 4.99 -4.39 -13.93
N PRO A 165 4.05 -5.19 -14.44
CA PRO A 165 3.64 -5.13 -15.85
C PRO A 165 2.97 -3.80 -16.21
N THR A 166 2.18 -3.19 -15.31
CA THR A 166 1.61 -1.86 -15.51
C THR A 166 2.69 -0.81 -15.81
N ARG A 167 3.80 -0.85 -15.07
CA ARG A 167 4.95 0.03 -15.32
C ARG A 167 5.64 -0.29 -16.64
N LYS A 168 5.78 -1.57 -16.99
CA LYS A 168 6.32 -1.98 -18.29
C LYS A 168 5.49 -1.40 -19.44
N TRP A 169 4.16 -1.51 -19.36
CA TRP A 169 3.24 -0.94 -20.35
C TRP A 169 3.33 0.59 -20.42
N MET A 170 3.43 1.28 -19.27
CA MET A 170 3.65 2.73 -19.24
C MET A 170 4.94 3.12 -19.97
N ILE A 171 6.05 2.42 -19.72
CA ILE A 171 7.33 2.72 -20.36
C ILE A 171 7.29 2.41 -21.86
N GLU A 172 6.72 1.29 -22.28
CA GLU A 172 6.53 0.95 -23.69
C GLU A 172 5.67 2.01 -24.42
N PHE A 173 4.63 2.51 -23.75
CA PHE A 173 3.82 3.61 -24.26
C PHE A 173 4.62 4.91 -24.39
N LEU A 174 5.32 5.33 -23.34
CA LEU A 174 6.11 6.56 -23.32
C LEU A 174 7.22 6.53 -24.37
N GLN A 175 7.93 5.40 -24.53
CA GLN A 175 8.96 5.24 -25.56
C GLN A 175 8.44 5.53 -26.97
N LYS A 176 7.19 5.11 -27.27
CA LYS A 176 6.53 5.41 -28.53
C LYS A 176 6.06 6.87 -28.61
N ALA A 177 5.47 7.38 -27.52
CA ALA A 177 4.92 8.74 -27.47
C ALA A 177 6.01 9.82 -27.60
N VAL A 178 7.22 9.57 -27.11
CA VAL A 178 8.36 10.50 -27.16
C VAL A 178 9.49 10.04 -28.09
N ALA A 179 9.20 9.15 -29.05
CA ALA A 179 10.23 8.52 -29.90
C ALA A 179 11.13 9.53 -30.65
N GLY A 180 10.65 10.74 -30.95
CA GLY A 180 11.44 11.81 -31.59
C GLY A 180 12.28 12.67 -30.64
N GLN A 181 12.17 12.48 -29.32
CA GLN A 181 12.68 13.38 -28.28
C GLN A 181 13.62 12.63 -27.31
N GLY A 182 13.35 11.34 -27.10
CA GLY A 182 14.17 10.45 -26.26
C GLY A 182 13.64 10.33 -24.83
N LEU A 183 13.22 9.12 -24.44
CA LEU A 183 12.98 8.77 -23.04
C LEU A 183 14.30 8.33 -22.40
N THR A 184 14.73 9.02 -21.36
CA THR A 184 15.88 8.59 -20.57
C THR A 184 15.44 7.62 -19.49
N LEU A 185 15.56 6.33 -19.79
CA LEU A 185 15.23 5.24 -18.87
C LEU A 185 16.48 4.73 -18.16
N LYS A 186 16.48 4.76 -16.82
CA LYS A 186 17.53 4.17 -15.98
C LYS A 186 16.94 3.26 -14.91
N GLN A 187 17.68 2.24 -14.52
CA GLN A 187 17.31 1.31 -13.45
C GLN A 187 18.48 1.16 -12.48
N ALA A 188 18.19 0.88 -11.21
CA ALA A 188 19.18 0.60 -10.17
C ALA A 188 20.30 1.66 -10.02
N LEU A 189 19.96 2.94 -10.23
CA LEU A 189 20.89 4.03 -9.92
C LEU A 189 21.05 4.18 -8.41
N ALA A 190 22.26 4.53 -7.97
CA ALA A 190 22.46 5.03 -6.64
C ALA A 190 21.72 6.38 -6.49
N PHE A 191 21.30 6.69 -5.26
CA PHE A 191 20.51 7.88 -4.98
C PHE A 191 21.16 9.20 -5.51
N PRO A 192 22.47 9.46 -5.33
CA PRO A 192 23.10 10.66 -5.88
C PRO A 192 23.07 10.76 -7.41
N ASP A 193 23.22 9.63 -8.12
CA ASP A 193 23.18 9.59 -9.59
C ASP A 193 21.76 9.81 -10.11
N MET A 194 20.76 9.28 -9.39
CA MET A 194 19.36 9.52 -9.69
C MET A 194 19.01 11.01 -9.53
N MET A 195 19.42 11.65 -8.42
CA MET A 195 19.21 13.08 -8.21
C MET A 195 19.95 13.93 -9.24
N ALA A 196 21.17 13.54 -9.64
CA ALA A 196 21.90 14.21 -10.71
C ALA A 196 21.18 14.15 -12.06
N LEU A 197 20.62 12.99 -12.41
CA LEU A 197 19.78 12.85 -13.60
C LEU A 197 18.54 13.75 -13.51
N TYR A 198 17.84 13.77 -12.37
CA TYR A 198 16.64 14.59 -12.21
C TYR A 198 16.95 16.10 -12.29
N ARG A 199 18.08 16.58 -11.76
CA ARG A 199 18.51 17.98 -11.93
C ARG A 199 18.69 18.37 -13.40
N ASP A 200 19.02 17.40 -14.26
CA ASP A 200 19.17 17.58 -15.70
C ASP A 200 17.94 17.16 -16.53
N SER A 201 16.81 16.86 -15.86
CA SER A 201 15.57 16.40 -16.50
C SER A 201 14.46 17.44 -16.44
N ARG A 202 13.60 17.52 -17.46
CA ARG A 202 12.46 18.44 -17.49
C ARG A 202 11.19 17.81 -16.91
N VAL A 203 10.75 16.69 -17.46
CA VAL A 203 9.50 16.01 -17.08
C VAL A 203 9.79 14.64 -16.48
N ILE A 204 9.09 14.31 -15.40
CA ILE A 204 9.19 13.02 -14.71
C ILE A 204 7.79 12.38 -14.62
N PRO A 205 7.51 11.35 -15.44
CA PRO A 205 6.32 10.52 -15.28
C PRO A 205 6.37 9.74 -13.95
N ASN A 206 5.26 9.70 -13.24
CA ASN A 206 5.14 9.07 -11.94
C ASN A 206 3.95 8.10 -11.88
N GLU A 207 4.25 6.82 -11.77
CA GLU A 207 3.26 5.77 -11.51
C GLU A 207 3.29 5.34 -10.05
N SER A 208 2.09 5.18 -9.51
CA SER A 208 1.76 4.88 -8.13
C SER A 208 1.24 3.44 -8.02
N ILE A 209 1.81 2.69 -7.09
CA ILE A 209 1.40 1.38 -6.60
C ILE A 209 0.23 1.48 -5.59
N PHE A 210 -0.98 1.10 -6.00
CA PHE A 210 -2.19 1.18 -5.16
C PHE A 210 -2.56 2.62 -4.74
N GLY A 211 -2.23 3.60 -5.57
CA GLY A 211 -2.65 5.00 -5.38
C GLY A 211 -1.93 5.73 -4.24
N GLU A 212 -0.70 5.33 -3.92
CA GLU A 212 0.16 5.95 -2.92
C GLU A 212 0.78 7.29 -3.39
N VAL A 213 1.15 8.08 -2.40
CA VAL A 213 2.13 9.16 -2.52
C VAL A 213 3.54 8.56 -2.39
N ASN A 214 4.33 8.60 -3.45
CA ASN A 214 5.68 8.02 -3.47
C ASN A 214 6.80 9.08 -3.53
N PHE A 215 8.03 8.63 -3.31
CA PHE A 215 9.24 9.46 -3.30
C PHE A 215 9.45 10.27 -4.58
N ARG A 216 9.08 9.73 -5.74
CA ARG A 216 9.37 10.35 -7.05
C ARG A 216 8.71 11.73 -7.18
N LEU A 217 7.54 11.90 -6.56
CA LEU A 217 6.87 13.19 -6.48
C LEU A 217 7.78 14.24 -5.81
N PHE A 218 8.37 13.88 -4.67
CA PHE A 218 9.23 14.78 -3.90
C PHE A 218 10.61 14.94 -4.53
N GLU A 219 11.23 13.86 -5.02
CA GLU A 219 12.54 13.88 -5.67
C GLU A 219 12.50 14.74 -6.95
N GLY A 220 11.48 14.56 -7.79
CA GLY A 220 11.30 15.34 -9.01
C GLY A 220 11.01 16.80 -8.73
N ALA A 221 10.10 17.09 -7.79
CA ALA A 221 9.80 18.46 -7.37
C ALA A 221 11.03 19.14 -6.74
N SER A 222 11.85 18.42 -5.97
CA SER A 222 13.09 18.92 -5.37
C SER A 222 14.09 19.38 -6.43
N CYS A 223 14.13 18.70 -7.58
CA CYS A 223 14.97 19.08 -8.71
C CYS A 223 14.30 20.13 -9.62
N GLY A 224 13.10 20.59 -9.30
CA GLY A 224 12.33 21.54 -10.12
C GLY A 224 11.87 20.99 -11.46
N CYS A 225 11.62 19.68 -11.53
CA CYS A 225 11.00 19.01 -12.67
C CYS A 225 9.47 19.18 -12.63
N LEU A 226 8.82 19.05 -13.79
CA LEU A 226 7.38 18.82 -13.82
C LEU A 226 7.13 17.32 -13.58
N VAL A 227 6.44 17.00 -12.49
CA VAL A 227 6.00 15.63 -12.22
C VAL A 227 4.62 15.41 -12.84
N LEU A 228 4.48 14.35 -13.66
CA LEU A 228 3.19 13.89 -14.17
C LEU A 228 2.76 12.69 -13.34
N GLY A 229 1.86 12.87 -12.38
CA GLY A 229 1.36 11.83 -11.48
C GLY A 229 0.01 11.28 -11.90
N GLN A 230 -0.45 10.20 -11.26
CA GLN A 230 -1.84 9.77 -11.39
C GLN A 230 -2.76 10.71 -10.60
N THR A 231 -4.01 10.86 -11.03
CA THR A 231 -5.04 11.64 -10.31
C THR A 231 -5.37 10.97 -8.97
N ILE A 232 -4.76 11.47 -7.89
CA ILE A 232 -4.90 10.98 -6.52
C ILE A 232 -5.12 12.17 -5.60
N GLU A 233 -6.20 12.15 -4.80
CA GLU A 233 -6.59 13.26 -3.92
C GLU A 233 -5.47 13.67 -2.96
N GLU A 234 -4.79 12.69 -2.35
CA GLU A 234 -3.67 12.94 -1.44
C GLU A 234 -2.46 13.61 -2.11
N GLN A 235 -2.22 13.34 -3.40
CA GLN A 235 -1.16 14.05 -4.14
C GLN A 235 -1.54 15.52 -4.35
N ALA A 236 -2.82 15.79 -4.62
CA ALA A 236 -3.34 17.14 -4.80
C ALA A 236 -3.32 17.99 -3.51
N GLU A 237 -3.38 17.35 -2.33
CA GLU A 237 -3.19 18.03 -1.03
C GLU A 237 -1.74 18.46 -0.79
N LEU A 238 -0.78 17.81 -1.45
CA LEU A 238 0.66 18.06 -1.29
C LEU A 238 1.20 19.02 -2.37
N PHE A 239 0.72 18.88 -3.60
CA PHE A 239 1.11 19.72 -4.74
C PHE A 239 -0.12 20.04 -5.59
N GLU A 240 -0.34 21.33 -5.88
CA GLU A 240 -1.52 21.80 -6.61
C GLU A 240 -1.47 21.32 -8.09
N PRO A 241 -2.42 20.47 -8.54
CA PRO A 241 -2.48 20.04 -9.94
C PRO A 241 -2.73 21.21 -10.90
N GLY A 242 -2.04 21.24 -12.03
CA GLY A 242 -2.07 22.34 -13.00
C GLY A 242 -1.19 23.54 -12.64
N ARG A 243 -0.56 23.54 -11.45
CA ARG A 243 0.35 24.62 -11.01
C ARG A 243 1.71 24.10 -10.56
N GLU A 244 1.75 23.07 -9.72
CA GLU A 244 2.98 22.53 -9.10
C GLU A 244 3.30 21.13 -9.64
N MET A 245 2.26 20.37 -9.98
CA MET A 245 2.36 19.11 -10.71
C MET A 245 1.26 19.06 -11.76
N ASP A 246 1.22 18.00 -12.56
CA ASP A 246 0.02 17.69 -13.33
C ASP A 246 -0.36 16.22 -13.17
N THR A 247 -1.64 15.91 -13.35
CA THR A 247 -2.20 14.57 -13.09
C THR A 247 -2.79 13.95 -14.35
N TYR A 248 -2.85 12.62 -14.42
CA TYR A 248 -3.59 11.90 -15.46
C TYR A 248 -4.35 10.71 -14.86
N SER A 249 -5.47 10.35 -15.47
CA SER A 249 -6.33 9.24 -15.04
C SER A 249 -6.11 7.98 -15.89
N HIS A 250 -5.69 8.17 -17.15
CA HIS A 250 -5.42 7.07 -18.07
C HIS A 250 -4.39 7.44 -19.14
N VAL A 251 -4.01 6.47 -19.96
CA VAL A 251 -2.93 6.57 -20.94
C VAL A 251 -3.12 7.64 -22.02
N LEU A 252 -4.36 7.94 -22.43
CA LEU A 252 -4.63 9.01 -23.40
C LEU A 252 -4.30 10.39 -22.81
N GLU A 253 -4.72 10.68 -21.58
CA GLU A 253 -4.36 11.92 -20.85
C GLU A 253 -2.85 12.02 -20.64
N LEU A 254 -2.19 10.92 -20.24
CA LEU A 254 -0.73 10.90 -20.13
C LEU A 254 -0.06 11.28 -21.47
N GLY A 255 -0.54 10.70 -22.57
CA GLY A 255 -0.04 11.00 -23.92
C GLY A 255 -0.23 12.46 -24.32
N GLU A 256 -1.43 13.00 -24.07
CA GLU A 256 -1.73 14.40 -24.35
C GLU A 256 -0.85 15.35 -23.54
N LYS A 257 -0.73 15.13 -22.23
CA LYS A 257 0.08 15.98 -21.33
C LYS A 257 1.56 15.95 -21.71
N VAL A 258 2.10 14.78 -22.01
CA VAL A 258 3.48 14.66 -22.51
C VAL A 258 3.67 15.49 -23.79
N ALA A 259 2.73 15.46 -24.73
CA ALA A 259 2.80 16.27 -25.96
C ALA A 259 2.68 17.79 -25.69
N ILE A 260 1.75 18.20 -24.81
CA ILE A 260 1.55 19.60 -24.41
C ILE A 260 2.81 20.16 -23.78
N TYR A 261 3.37 19.48 -22.77
CA TYR A 261 4.52 19.99 -22.03
C TYR A 261 5.82 19.94 -22.83
N HIS A 262 5.93 18.98 -23.75
CA HIS A 262 7.03 18.96 -24.70
C HIS A 262 7.02 20.20 -25.62
N THR A 263 5.85 20.55 -26.17
CA THR A 263 5.73 21.72 -27.06
C THR A 263 5.72 23.06 -26.31
N ASN A 264 5.55 23.03 -24.99
CA ASN A 264 5.51 24.21 -24.12
C ASN A 264 6.49 24.10 -22.92
N PRO A 265 7.82 24.03 -23.16
CA PRO A 265 8.81 23.84 -22.09
C PRO A 265 8.82 25.01 -21.08
N ARG A 266 8.38 26.20 -21.49
CA ARG A 266 8.22 27.35 -20.59
C ARG A 266 7.13 27.10 -19.55
N LEU A 267 5.98 26.55 -19.96
CA LEU A 267 4.89 26.24 -19.03
C LEU A 267 5.35 25.19 -18.02
N ALA A 268 5.94 24.10 -18.51
CA ALA A 268 6.45 23.03 -17.68
C ALA A 268 7.55 23.53 -16.69
N GLY A 269 8.42 24.44 -17.14
CA GLY A 269 9.41 25.08 -16.27
C GLY A 269 8.85 26.03 -15.22
N ILE A 270 7.73 26.71 -15.50
CA ILE A 270 7.00 27.50 -14.49
C ILE A 270 6.45 26.56 -13.41
N MET A 271 5.85 25.44 -13.82
CA MET A 271 5.27 24.48 -12.89
C MET A 271 6.34 23.79 -12.03
N GLY A 272 7.43 23.32 -12.64
CA GLY A 272 8.55 22.73 -11.91
C GLY A 272 9.21 23.70 -10.92
N ARG A 273 9.28 25.00 -11.26
CA ARG A 273 9.74 26.03 -10.32
C ARG A 273 8.78 26.23 -9.14
N ALA A 274 7.47 26.17 -9.38
CA ALA A 274 6.48 26.24 -8.31
C ALA A 274 6.59 25.01 -7.38
N ALA A 275 6.75 23.81 -7.94
CA ALA A 275 7.00 22.58 -7.17
C ALA A 275 8.26 22.67 -6.31
N HIS A 276 9.36 23.19 -6.87
CA HIS A 276 10.63 23.41 -6.16
C HIS A 276 10.45 24.36 -4.97
N ALA A 277 9.72 25.46 -5.18
CA ALA A 277 9.41 26.41 -4.12
C ALA A 277 8.54 25.79 -3.02
N ARG A 278 7.55 24.96 -3.38
CA ARG A 278 6.72 24.22 -2.43
C ARG A 278 7.55 23.27 -1.56
N ILE A 279 8.49 22.51 -2.16
CA ILE A 279 9.42 21.66 -1.39
C ILE A 279 10.17 22.47 -0.35
N ALA A 280 10.79 23.58 -0.78
CA ALA A 280 11.59 24.43 0.09
C ALA A 280 10.79 25.04 1.25
N ALA A 281 9.50 25.31 1.02
CA ALA A 281 8.60 25.92 1.99
C ALA A 281 8.00 24.92 2.99
N GLU A 282 7.71 23.68 2.58
CA GLU A 282 6.81 22.78 3.35
C GLU A 282 7.24 21.31 3.41
N HIS A 283 8.17 20.86 2.57
CA HIS A 283 8.50 19.44 2.45
C HIS A 283 9.98 19.09 2.55
N LEU A 284 10.82 19.95 3.13
CA LEU A 284 12.15 19.53 3.60
C LEU A 284 12.12 18.64 4.86
N PRO A 285 13.18 17.87 5.14
CA PRO A 285 13.28 17.05 6.35
C PRO A 285 13.05 17.85 7.63
N ASP A 286 13.49 19.12 7.67
CA ASP A 286 13.33 20.04 8.78
C ASP A 286 11.85 20.23 9.16
N HIS A 287 10.93 20.27 8.20
CA HIS A 287 9.49 20.37 8.50
C HIS A 287 8.94 19.09 9.14
N ARG A 288 9.45 17.92 8.73
CA ARG A 288 9.05 16.64 9.32
C ARG A 288 9.58 16.49 10.73
N VAL A 289 10.79 16.96 10.99
CA VAL A 289 11.36 17.03 12.34
C VAL A 289 10.49 17.87 13.27
N VAL A 290 10.06 19.06 12.84
CA VAL A 290 9.16 19.90 13.65
C VAL A 290 7.88 19.16 14.01
N GLN A 291 7.24 18.51 13.03
CA GLN A 291 6.02 17.72 13.28
C GLN A 291 6.28 16.51 14.20
N LEU A 292 7.39 15.80 14.02
CA LEU A 292 7.75 14.66 14.85
C LEU A 292 8.00 15.06 16.31
N LEU A 293 8.68 16.19 16.54
CA LEU A 293 8.90 16.74 17.88
C LEU A 293 7.57 17.19 18.52
N GLU A 294 6.68 17.83 17.74
CA GLU A 294 5.33 18.15 18.19
C GLU A 294 4.54 16.90 18.57
N TYR A 295 4.62 15.85 17.75
CA TYR A 295 3.92 14.60 17.99
C TYR A 295 4.45 13.89 19.24
N GLY A 296 5.77 13.86 19.43
CA GLY A 296 6.40 13.32 20.62
C GLY A 296 6.05 14.07 21.89
N ALA A 297 6.12 15.41 21.86
CA ALA A 297 5.80 16.25 23.01
C ALA A 297 4.33 16.12 23.46
N ASN A 298 3.43 15.85 22.51
CA ASN A 298 2.00 15.69 22.77
C ASN A 298 1.55 14.21 22.81
N ALA A 299 2.48 13.26 22.90
CA ALA A 299 2.17 11.84 22.88
C ALA A 299 1.50 11.41 24.19
N SER A 300 0.38 10.68 24.08
CA SER A 300 -0.20 9.95 25.21
C SER A 300 0.40 8.55 25.28
N LYS A 301 0.60 8.01 26.49
CA LYS A 301 1.06 6.61 26.66
C LYS A 301 -0.05 5.64 26.26
N ASN A 302 -0.07 5.27 24.99
CA ASN A 302 -1.12 4.46 24.38
C ASN A 302 -0.64 3.06 23.96
N ARG A 303 0.68 2.84 23.91
CA ARG A 303 1.26 1.55 23.54
C ARG A 303 0.79 0.41 24.45
N ALA A 304 0.81 -0.79 23.92
CA ALA A 304 0.65 -2.01 24.70
C ALA A 304 1.80 -2.19 25.70
N THR A 305 1.49 -2.70 26.89
CA THR A 305 2.47 -2.93 27.98
C THR A 305 2.35 -4.33 28.57
N GLY A 306 3.43 -4.87 29.14
CA GLY A 306 3.41 -6.14 29.86
C GLY A 306 3.01 -7.31 28.96
N HIS A 307 2.00 -8.09 29.36
CA HIS A 307 1.55 -9.24 28.57
C HIS A 307 1.05 -8.85 27.17
N ASP A 308 0.42 -7.70 27.01
CA ASP A 308 -0.05 -7.24 25.71
C ASP A 308 1.11 -6.83 24.81
N ALA A 309 2.16 -6.20 25.36
CA ALA A 309 3.37 -5.89 24.59
C ALA A 309 4.03 -7.16 24.03
N ALA A 310 4.14 -8.20 24.86
CA ALA A 310 4.64 -9.50 24.44
C ALA A 310 3.74 -10.15 23.37
N LYS A 311 2.41 -10.09 23.54
CA LYS A 311 1.42 -10.56 22.55
C LYS A 311 1.62 -9.88 21.20
N TRP A 312 1.59 -8.54 21.17
CA TRP A 312 1.66 -7.80 19.90
C TRP A 312 3.01 -7.95 19.22
N THR A 313 4.09 -8.04 19.98
CA THR A 313 5.42 -8.39 19.43
C THR A 313 5.41 -9.77 18.75
N ALA A 314 4.79 -10.79 19.39
CA ALA A 314 4.69 -12.13 18.81
C ALA A 314 3.80 -12.15 17.56
N LEU A 315 2.66 -11.46 17.59
CA LEU A 315 1.75 -11.35 16.45
C LEU A 315 2.37 -10.60 15.28
N THR A 316 3.15 -9.53 15.54
CA THR A 316 3.91 -8.83 14.51
C THR A 316 4.91 -9.76 13.85
N ALA A 317 5.65 -10.56 14.62
CA ALA A 317 6.58 -11.54 14.06
C ALA A 317 5.89 -12.54 13.13
N CYS A 318 4.72 -13.05 13.54
CA CYS A 318 3.92 -13.94 12.70
C CYS A 318 3.38 -13.23 11.44
N ALA A 319 2.85 -12.02 11.57
CA ALA A 319 2.33 -11.26 10.42
C ALA A 319 3.43 -10.90 9.41
N MET A 320 4.63 -10.55 9.89
CA MET A 320 5.79 -10.30 9.03
C MET A 320 6.29 -11.57 8.33
N VAL A 321 6.21 -12.73 8.99
CA VAL A 321 6.53 -14.02 8.37
C VAL A 321 5.45 -14.43 7.35
N GLU A 322 4.16 -14.23 7.65
CA GLU A 322 3.05 -14.46 6.70
C GLU A 322 3.22 -13.57 5.46
N ALA A 323 3.60 -12.31 5.62
CA ALA A 323 3.90 -11.40 4.53
C ALA A 323 5.20 -11.72 3.76
N GLY A 324 6.03 -12.65 4.26
CA GLY A 324 7.31 -13.00 3.65
C GLY A 324 8.39 -11.92 3.79
N VAL A 325 8.23 -10.98 4.73
CA VAL A 325 9.09 -9.79 4.87
C VAL A 325 10.20 -9.97 5.91
N VAL A 326 10.08 -11.00 6.75
CA VAL A 326 11.10 -11.43 7.71
C VAL A 326 11.16 -12.96 7.74
N ARG A 327 12.31 -13.52 8.11
CA ARG A 327 12.50 -14.95 8.29
C ARG A 327 12.69 -15.30 9.76
N VAL A 328 11.72 -16.00 10.34
CA VAL A 328 11.82 -16.57 11.70
C VAL A 328 11.47 -18.05 11.64
N GLY A 329 12.21 -18.88 12.37
CA GLY A 329 11.94 -20.31 12.46
C GLY A 329 10.60 -20.59 13.14
N SER A 330 9.87 -21.62 12.68
CA SER A 330 8.56 -21.99 13.21
C SER A 330 8.59 -22.28 14.72
N ALA A 331 9.62 -22.98 15.21
CA ALA A 331 9.79 -23.27 16.64
C ALA A 331 9.86 -21.98 17.49
N THR A 332 10.55 -20.94 17.01
CA THR A 332 10.63 -19.66 17.69
C THR A 332 9.29 -18.92 17.69
N LEU A 333 8.57 -18.93 16.57
CA LEU A 333 7.24 -18.31 16.49
C LEU A 333 6.24 -18.99 17.42
N PHE A 334 6.14 -20.32 17.36
CA PHE A 334 5.23 -21.07 18.22
C PHE A 334 5.60 -20.97 19.70
N SER A 335 6.89 -20.92 20.04
CA SER A 335 7.34 -20.64 21.40
C SER A 335 6.90 -19.25 21.88
N LYS A 336 7.02 -18.21 21.04
CA LYS A 336 6.54 -16.86 21.36
C LYS A 336 5.02 -16.81 21.51
N LEU A 337 4.27 -17.44 20.61
CA LEU A 337 2.81 -17.51 20.68
C LEU A 337 2.33 -18.28 21.93
N ALA A 338 3.02 -19.35 22.34
CA ALA A 338 2.67 -20.13 23.52
C ALA A 338 2.99 -19.40 24.84
N ALA A 339 3.90 -18.43 24.82
CA ALA A 339 4.31 -17.66 25.98
C ALA A 339 3.37 -16.49 26.33
N VAL A 340 2.37 -16.22 25.50
CA VAL A 340 1.42 -15.09 25.67
C VAL A 340 0.00 -15.59 25.92
N PRO A 341 -0.91 -14.75 26.45
CA PRO A 341 -2.31 -15.13 26.68
C PRO A 341 -2.98 -15.69 25.41
N GLN A 342 -3.68 -16.82 25.55
CA GLN A 342 -4.33 -17.51 24.42
C GLN A 342 -5.72 -16.94 24.12
N ASP A 343 -5.75 -15.70 23.65
CA ASP A 343 -6.97 -15.05 23.20
C ASP A 343 -7.29 -15.30 21.72
N VAL A 344 -8.33 -14.64 21.22
CA VAL A 344 -8.88 -14.84 19.87
C VAL A 344 -7.85 -14.54 18.78
N ASP A 345 -6.99 -13.54 18.97
CA ASP A 345 -6.00 -13.11 17.97
C ASP A 345 -4.85 -14.12 17.92
N VAL A 346 -4.37 -14.55 19.09
CA VAL A 346 -3.28 -15.52 19.22
C VAL A 346 -3.70 -16.87 18.65
N VAL A 347 -4.92 -17.33 18.95
CA VAL A 347 -5.46 -18.59 18.41
C VAL A 347 -5.64 -18.49 16.89
N ALA A 348 -6.21 -17.41 16.38
CA ALA A 348 -6.38 -17.21 14.93
C ALA A 348 -5.03 -17.15 14.20
N MET A 349 -4.04 -16.47 14.78
CA MET A 349 -2.68 -16.41 14.24
C MET A 349 -1.99 -17.78 14.27
N ALA A 350 -2.19 -18.58 15.33
CA ALA A 350 -1.65 -19.93 15.39
C ALA A 350 -2.19 -20.82 14.25
N PHE A 351 -3.48 -20.74 13.92
CA PHE A 351 -4.03 -21.41 12.73
C PHE A 351 -3.34 -20.97 11.44
N ARG A 352 -3.14 -19.65 11.26
CA ARG A 352 -2.46 -19.10 10.08
C ARG A 352 -1.03 -19.61 9.95
N MET A 353 -0.27 -19.61 11.04
CA MET A 353 1.10 -20.11 11.06
C MET A 353 1.16 -21.61 10.80
N GLN A 354 0.25 -22.40 11.38
CA GLN A 354 0.18 -23.84 11.12
C GLN A 354 -0.12 -24.15 9.64
N ALA A 355 -1.01 -23.39 9.00
CA ALA A 355 -1.26 -23.50 7.56
C ALA A 355 -0.03 -23.11 6.74
N LEU A 356 0.58 -21.95 7.05
CA LEU A 356 1.76 -21.44 6.34
C LEU A 356 2.95 -22.40 6.36
N PHE A 357 3.15 -23.10 7.49
CA PHE A 357 4.20 -24.11 7.69
C PHE A 357 3.77 -25.53 7.32
N GLY A 358 2.53 -25.75 6.88
CA GLY A 358 2.03 -27.06 6.44
C GLY A 358 1.79 -28.08 7.57
N ASP A 359 1.61 -27.65 8.82
CA ASP A 359 1.32 -28.54 9.96
C ASP A 359 -0.16 -28.96 9.98
N ARG A 360 -0.53 -29.83 9.03
CA ARG A 360 -1.90 -30.36 8.90
C ARG A 360 -2.36 -31.15 10.14
N ALA A 361 -1.42 -31.75 10.89
CA ALA A 361 -1.75 -32.49 12.10
C ALA A 361 -2.20 -31.55 13.22
N ALA A 362 -1.50 -30.43 13.43
CA ALA A 362 -1.91 -29.40 14.38
C ALA A 362 -3.21 -28.72 13.96
N LEU A 363 -3.38 -28.37 12.68
CA LEU A 363 -4.63 -27.81 12.17
C LEU A 363 -5.83 -28.71 12.49
N ARG A 364 -5.74 -30.02 12.20
CA ARG A 364 -6.81 -30.99 12.46
C ARG A 364 -7.15 -31.06 13.95
N ARG A 365 -6.16 -31.11 14.84
CA ARG A 365 -6.38 -31.11 16.30
C ARG A 365 -7.05 -29.83 16.77
N ASN A 366 -6.62 -28.68 16.27
CA ASN A 366 -7.15 -27.39 16.67
C ASN A 366 -8.58 -27.17 16.15
N ILE A 367 -8.90 -27.60 14.92
CA ILE A 367 -10.26 -27.61 14.38
C ILE A 367 -11.17 -28.52 15.21
N ALA A 368 -10.72 -29.74 15.55
CA ALA A 368 -11.47 -30.64 16.41
C ALA A 368 -11.74 -30.01 17.79
N THR A 369 -10.77 -29.26 18.34
CA THR A 369 -10.93 -28.54 19.61
C THR A 369 -12.00 -27.45 19.51
N VAL A 370 -12.05 -26.69 18.41
CA VAL A 370 -13.12 -25.70 18.17
C VAL A 370 -14.48 -26.40 18.07
N LEU A 371 -14.56 -27.52 17.36
CA LEU A 371 -15.79 -28.29 17.19
C LEU A 371 -16.25 -29.03 18.46
N ALA A 372 -15.36 -29.30 19.40
CA ALA A 372 -15.71 -29.92 20.68
C ALA A 372 -16.34 -28.92 21.68
N ARG A 373 -16.11 -27.61 21.51
CA ARG A 373 -16.71 -26.59 22.38
C ARG A 373 -18.20 -26.40 22.04
N PRO A 374 -19.06 -25.97 22.98
CA PRO A 374 -20.43 -25.56 22.65
C PRO A 374 -20.46 -24.35 21.70
N ALA A 375 -21.40 -24.31 20.77
CA ALA A 375 -21.51 -23.21 19.78
C ALA A 375 -21.67 -21.84 20.47
N SER A 376 -22.51 -21.77 21.52
CA SER A 376 -22.71 -20.57 22.34
C SER A 376 -21.47 -20.07 23.09
N LYS A 377 -20.40 -20.86 23.15
CA LYS A 377 -19.12 -20.53 23.81
C LYS A 377 -17.96 -20.44 22.81
N SER A 378 -18.26 -20.43 21.52
CA SER A 378 -17.26 -20.36 20.47
C SER A 378 -17.09 -18.91 20.02
N ASP A 379 -15.85 -18.46 19.90
CA ASP A 379 -15.57 -17.11 19.42
C ASP A 379 -15.76 -17.03 17.89
N PRO A 380 -16.47 -16.02 17.37
CA PRO A 380 -16.72 -15.89 15.92
C PRO A 380 -15.43 -15.82 15.08
N ILE A 381 -14.41 -15.09 15.53
CA ILE A 381 -13.14 -14.96 14.79
C ILE A 381 -12.44 -16.32 14.69
N VAL A 382 -12.45 -17.08 15.79
CA VAL A 382 -11.87 -18.42 15.85
C VAL A 382 -12.67 -19.39 14.96
N CYS A 383 -14.00 -19.38 15.01
CA CYS A 383 -14.85 -20.22 14.16
C CYS A 383 -14.64 -19.96 12.67
N ARG A 384 -14.57 -18.69 12.26
CA ARG A 384 -14.28 -18.30 10.88
C ARG A 384 -12.92 -18.81 10.45
N THR A 385 -11.89 -18.58 11.26
CA THR A 385 -10.52 -18.99 10.95
C THR A 385 -10.41 -20.52 10.86
N ALA A 386 -11.04 -21.26 11.76
CA ALA A 386 -11.10 -22.71 11.74
C ALA A 386 -11.87 -23.25 10.51
N SER A 387 -12.97 -22.59 10.12
CA SER A 387 -13.72 -22.94 8.90
C SER A 387 -12.85 -22.82 7.65
N LEU A 388 -12.16 -21.70 7.50
CA LEU A 388 -11.27 -21.45 6.36
C LEU A 388 -9.99 -22.31 6.42
N ALA A 389 -9.50 -22.66 7.61
CA ALA A 389 -8.44 -23.64 7.78
C ALA A 389 -8.88 -25.05 7.33
N ALA A 390 -10.12 -25.44 7.61
CA ALA A 390 -10.67 -26.71 7.15
C ALA A 390 -10.83 -26.76 5.62
N VAL A 391 -11.14 -25.62 4.98
CA VAL A 391 -11.09 -25.51 3.50
C VAL A 391 -9.69 -25.82 2.97
N GLN A 392 -8.64 -25.28 3.59
CA GLN A 392 -7.24 -25.61 3.26
C GLN A 392 -6.90 -27.08 3.49
N MET A 393 -7.61 -27.75 4.40
CA MET A 393 -7.45 -29.18 4.63
C MET A 393 -8.29 -30.07 3.70
N ASP A 394 -9.07 -29.49 2.79
CA ASP A 394 -10.06 -30.19 1.96
C ASP A 394 -11.12 -30.95 2.78
N ASP A 395 -11.47 -30.44 3.96
CA ASP A 395 -12.46 -31.01 4.88
C ASP A 395 -13.75 -30.16 4.88
N VAL A 396 -14.64 -30.46 3.94
CA VAL A 396 -15.90 -29.70 3.76
C VAL A 396 -16.83 -29.81 4.97
N ASP A 397 -16.86 -30.95 5.65
CA ASP A 397 -17.71 -31.17 6.81
C ASP A 397 -17.24 -30.34 8.00
N ALA A 398 -15.94 -30.34 8.29
CA ALA A 398 -15.39 -29.50 9.34
C ALA A 398 -15.51 -28.00 9.01
N ALA A 399 -15.28 -27.62 7.74
CA ALA A 399 -15.41 -26.24 7.28
C ALA A 399 -16.83 -25.72 7.51
N ARG A 400 -17.83 -26.51 7.08
CA ARG A 400 -19.25 -26.23 7.26
C ARG A 400 -19.64 -26.21 8.73
N ALA A 401 -19.22 -27.19 9.53
CA ALA A 401 -19.53 -27.23 10.97
C ALA A 401 -18.97 -26.02 11.73
N CYS A 402 -17.77 -25.55 11.38
CA CYS A 402 -17.22 -24.31 11.95
C CYS A 402 -17.97 -23.07 11.48
N ALA A 403 -18.37 -23.01 10.19
CA ALA A 403 -19.18 -21.91 9.67
C ALA A 403 -20.55 -21.84 10.36
N PHE A 404 -21.24 -22.96 10.54
CA PHE A 404 -22.51 -23.02 11.28
C PHE A 404 -22.39 -22.43 12.68
N ARG A 405 -21.27 -22.65 13.37
CA ARG A 405 -21.05 -22.08 14.72
C ARG A 405 -20.88 -20.56 14.72
N PHE A 406 -20.33 -20.00 13.64
CA PHE A 406 -20.25 -18.54 13.46
C PHE A 406 -21.61 -17.93 13.19
N PHE A 407 -22.38 -18.54 12.28
CA PHE A 407 -23.68 -18.02 11.84
C PHE A 407 -24.84 -18.42 12.77
N ALA A 408 -24.61 -19.31 13.74
CA ALA A 408 -25.61 -19.69 14.73
C ALA A 408 -26.07 -18.46 15.52
N GLY A 409 -27.29 -17.98 15.24
CA GLY A 409 -27.86 -16.77 15.84
C GLY A 409 -28.07 -15.60 14.86
N GLN A 410 -27.67 -15.74 13.59
CA GLN A 410 -28.06 -14.83 12.52
C GLN A 410 -29.34 -15.32 11.82
N ASP A 411 -30.18 -14.40 11.34
CA ASP A 411 -31.48 -14.70 10.72
C ASP A 411 -31.39 -15.47 9.39
N GLU A 412 -30.20 -15.55 8.78
CA GLU A 412 -29.97 -16.28 7.52
C GLU A 412 -29.46 -17.71 7.79
N PRO A 413 -30.23 -18.75 7.45
CA PRO A 413 -29.79 -20.12 7.63
C PRO A 413 -28.61 -20.45 6.72
N CYS A 414 -27.62 -21.19 7.25
CA CYS A 414 -26.52 -21.78 6.49
C CYS A 414 -26.96 -22.99 5.61
N GLU A 415 -28.21 -22.98 5.14
CA GLU A 415 -28.72 -23.95 4.17
C GLU A 415 -27.97 -23.77 2.84
N GLY A 416 -27.57 -24.87 2.19
CA GLY A 416 -26.91 -24.82 0.88
C GLY A 416 -25.38 -24.87 0.87
N LEU A 417 -24.70 -25.00 2.02
CA LEU A 417 -23.24 -25.20 2.06
C LEU A 417 -22.89 -26.67 1.77
N HIS A 418 -22.88 -27.07 0.49
CA HIS A 418 -22.62 -28.46 0.08
C HIS A 418 -21.18 -28.70 -0.40
N SER A 419 -20.50 -27.65 -0.84
CA SER A 419 -19.14 -27.71 -1.37
C SER A 419 -18.22 -26.67 -0.72
N MET A 420 -16.91 -26.84 -0.88
CA MET A 420 -15.92 -25.86 -0.41
C MET A 420 -16.08 -24.51 -1.12
N ARG A 421 -16.51 -24.54 -2.39
CA ARG A 421 -16.88 -23.34 -3.14
C ARG A 421 -18.03 -22.58 -2.46
N ASP A 422 -19.07 -23.27 -2.00
CA ASP A 422 -20.21 -22.62 -1.32
C ASP A 422 -19.78 -21.98 0.00
N VAL A 423 -18.93 -22.69 0.77
CA VAL A 423 -18.34 -22.16 2.01
C VAL A 423 -17.51 -20.90 1.74
N LEU A 424 -16.64 -20.94 0.72
CA LEU A 424 -15.81 -19.78 0.33
C LEU A 424 -16.67 -18.61 -0.17
N MET A 425 -17.70 -18.86 -0.99
CA MET A 425 -18.62 -17.82 -1.45
C MET A 425 -19.40 -17.19 -0.29
N ARG A 426 -19.85 -17.99 0.68
CA ARG A 426 -20.50 -17.46 1.89
C ARG A 426 -19.56 -16.58 2.69
N TRP A 427 -18.32 -17.02 2.93
CA TRP A 427 -17.33 -16.20 3.62
C TRP A 427 -16.95 -14.94 2.85
N ALA A 428 -16.87 -15.01 1.52
CA ALA A 428 -16.60 -13.83 0.71
C ALA A 428 -17.68 -12.76 0.92
N ARG A 429 -18.95 -13.13 0.89
CA ARG A 429 -20.08 -12.22 1.17
C ARG A 429 -20.04 -11.66 2.60
N GLU A 430 -19.76 -12.51 3.58
CA GLU A 430 -19.63 -12.07 4.97
C GLU A 430 -18.48 -11.05 5.14
N PHE A 431 -17.33 -11.29 4.51
CA PHE A 431 -16.24 -10.32 4.52
C PHE A 431 -16.61 -9.00 3.85
N VAL A 432 -17.40 -9.03 2.76
CA VAL A 432 -17.93 -7.80 2.14
C VAL A 432 -18.83 -7.05 3.11
N CYS A 433 -19.74 -7.73 3.81
CA CYS A 433 -20.60 -7.11 4.84
C CYS A 433 -19.78 -6.48 5.98
N GLN A 434 -18.60 -7.03 6.28
CA GLN A 434 -17.67 -6.49 7.28
C GLN A 434 -16.70 -5.42 6.72
N GLY A 435 -16.83 -5.00 5.45
CA GLY A 435 -15.91 -4.07 4.81
C GLY A 435 -14.51 -4.63 4.52
N ARG A 436 -14.30 -5.94 4.69
CA ARG A 436 -13.00 -6.62 4.55
C ARG A 436 -12.79 -7.16 3.14
N VAL A 437 -12.71 -6.26 2.17
CA VAL A 437 -12.61 -6.64 0.74
C VAL A 437 -11.25 -7.23 0.41
N VAL A 438 -10.18 -6.48 0.67
CA VAL A 438 -8.78 -6.88 0.43
C VAL A 438 -7.95 -6.74 1.71
N ARG A 439 -7.01 -7.66 1.91
CA ARG A 439 -5.98 -7.54 2.95
C ARG A 439 -4.69 -7.04 2.32
N GLN A 440 -4.49 -5.73 2.32
CA GLN A 440 -3.31 -5.13 1.69
C GLN A 440 -2.03 -5.43 2.49
N GLY A 441 -0.91 -5.52 1.77
CA GLY A 441 0.39 -5.87 2.34
C GLY A 441 0.60 -7.35 2.65
N LEU A 442 -0.27 -8.23 2.13
CA LEU A 442 -0.02 -9.66 2.04
C LEU A 442 -0.12 -10.12 0.59
N SER A 443 0.95 -10.72 0.06
CA SER A 443 0.87 -11.51 -1.16
C SER A 443 0.21 -12.85 -0.85
N PHE A 444 -1.11 -12.91 -1.04
CA PHE A 444 -1.90 -14.10 -0.74
C PHE A 444 -1.50 -15.29 -1.63
N ASP A 445 -1.49 -16.48 -1.04
CA ASP A 445 -1.12 -17.75 -1.68
C ASP A 445 -2.22 -18.74 -1.32
N ALA A 446 -2.97 -19.18 -2.34
CA ALA A 446 -4.17 -19.99 -2.16
C ALA A 446 -3.88 -21.40 -1.61
N ASP A 447 -2.63 -21.88 -1.64
CA ASP A 447 -2.25 -23.21 -1.16
C ASP A 447 -1.67 -23.17 0.25
N ARG A 448 -1.23 -22.00 0.72
CA ARG A 448 -0.50 -21.84 1.98
C ARG A 448 -1.20 -20.97 3.00
N HIS A 449 -1.96 -19.98 2.54
CA HIS A 449 -2.59 -18.98 3.41
C HIS A 449 -4.05 -19.31 3.68
N ILE A 450 -4.49 -19.03 4.91
CA ILE A 450 -5.91 -19.03 5.27
C ILE A 450 -6.51 -17.68 4.83
N PRO A 451 -7.62 -17.65 4.06
CA PRO A 451 -8.28 -16.41 3.70
C PRO A 451 -8.64 -15.54 4.92
N GLY A 452 -8.58 -14.23 4.74
CA GLY A 452 -8.88 -13.18 5.71
C GLY A 452 -9.58 -11.98 5.08
N SER A 453 -9.97 -12.07 3.80
CA SER A 453 -10.74 -11.06 3.09
C SER A 453 -11.63 -11.72 2.02
N ALA A 454 -12.58 -10.95 1.47
CA ALA A 454 -13.45 -11.42 0.41
C ALA A 454 -12.67 -11.84 -0.84
N ALA A 455 -11.73 -11.00 -1.28
CA ALA A 455 -10.89 -11.27 -2.45
C ALA A 455 -10.10 -12.58 -2.29
N GLU A 456 -9.53 -12.85 -1.11
CA GLU A 456 -8.77 -14.07 -0.86
C GLU A 456 -9.64 -15.34 -0.94
N CYS A 457 -10.89 -15.30 -0.44
CA CYS A 457 -11.83 -16.41 -0.62
C CYS A 457 -12.11 -16.69 -2.10
N LEU A 458 -12.30 -15.63 -2.90
CA LEU A 458 -12.57 -15.74 -4.34
C LEU A 458 -11.35 -16.22 -5.11
N LEU A 459 -10.14 -15.79 -4.72
CA LEU A 459 -8.89 -16.28 -5.29
C LEU A 459 -8.69 -17.77 -5.03
N VAL A 460 -9.08 -18.30 -3.86
CA VAL A 460 -9.04 -19.76 -3.62
C VAL A 460 -10.01 -20.50 -4.55
N ILE A 461 -11.20 -19.94 -4.82
CA ILE A 461 -12.13 -20.53 -5.79
C ILE A 461 -11.52 -20.53 -7.19
N LEU A 462 -11.01 -19.39 -7.65
CA LEU A 462 -10.45 -19.23 -9.00
C LEU A 462 -9.14 -20.00 -9.22
N ALA A 463 -8.34 -20.20 -8.17
CA ALA A 463 -7.15 -21.04 -8.25
C ALA A 463 -7.50 -22.51 -8.51
N ARG A 464 -8.64 -22.99 -7.98
CA ARG A 464 -9.14 -24.36 -8.15
C ARG A 464 -10.01 -24.52 -9.40
N ASN A 465 -10.74 -23.48 -9.77
CA ASN A 465 -11.62 -23.43 -10.93
C ASN A 465 -11.57 -22.03 -11.59
N PRO A 466 -10.64 -21.80 -12.53
CA PRO A 466 -10.48 -20.49 -13.18
C PRO A 466 -11.73 -20.00 -13.93
N ASP A 467 -12.60 -20.92 -14.37
CA ASP A 467 -13.81 -20.62 -15.15
C ASP A 467 -15.03 -20.29 -14.27
N ASP A 468 -14.86 -20.13 -12.95
CA ASP A 468 -15.94 -19.81 -12.02
C ASP A 468 -16.47 -18.38 -12.21
N GLN A 469 -17.43 -18.23 -13.13
CA GLN A 469 -17.95 -16.90 -13.48
C GLN A 469 -18.53 -16.12 -12.30
N PRO A 470 -19.32 -16.70 -11.36
CA PRO A 470 -19.80 -15.95 -10.21
C PRO A 470 -18.68 -15.40 -9.31
N ALA A 471 -17.62 -16.20 -9.07
CA ALA A 471 -16.49 -15.74 -8.29
C ALA A 471 -15.68 -14.67 -9.02
N ASN A 472 -15.46 -14.85 -10.34
CA ASN A 472 -14.77 -13.88 -11.19
C ASN A 472 -15.51 -12.53 -11.22
N ARG A 473 -16.82 -12.52 -11.53
CA ARG A 473 -17.64 -11.29 -11.55
C ARG A 473 -17.63 -10.57 -10.20
N LEU A 474 -17.76 -11.32 -9.09
CA LEU A 474 -17.73 -10.73 -7.75
C LEU A 474 -16.34 -10.17 -7.42
N LEU A 475 -15.26 -10.86 -7.81
CA LEU A 475 -13.91 -10.33 -7.58
C LEU A 475 -13.67 -9.05 -8.39
N GLU A 476 -14.07 -9.02 -9.67
CA GLU A 476 -13.95 -7.83 -10.50
C GLU A 476 -14.69 -6.64 -9.88
N SER A 477 -15.95 -6.82 -9.46
CA SER A 477 -16.75 -5.72 -8.90
C SER A 477 -16.17 -5.18 -7.60
N LEU A 478 -15.61 -6.06 -6.76
CA LEU A 478 -14.94 -5.70 -5.52
C LEU A 478 -13.61 -4.96 -5.72
N LEU A 479 -12.88 -5.28 -6.80
CA LEU A 479 -11.60 -4.63 -7.12
C LEU A 479 -11.78 -3.32 -7.91
N ARG A 480 -12.92 -3.13 -8.59
CA ARG A 480 -13.20 -1.95 -9.41
C ARG A 480 -12.95 -0.60 -8.73
N PRO A 481 -13.41 -0.33 -7.50
CA PRO A 481 -13.20 0.96 -6.85
C PRO A 481 -11.80 1.11 -6.22
N LEU A 482 -10.94 0.09 -6.30
CA LEU A 482 -9.66 0.06 -5.63
C LEU A 482 -8.53 0.39 -6.61
N PRO A 483 -7.74 1.45 -6.39
CA PRO A 483 -6.62 1.79 -7.26
C PRO A 483 -5.53 0.71 -7.20
N GLY A 484 -4.80 0.52 -8.30
CA GLY A 484 -3.67 -0.40 -8.40
C GLY A 484 -4.05 -1.86 -8.72
N PHE A 485 -5.35 -2.15 -8.90
CA PHE A 485 -5.84 -3.46 -9.34
C PHE A 485 -6.21 -3.51 -10.82
N GLU A 486 -5.90 -2.48 -11.61
CA GLU A 486 -6.26 -2.37 -13.03
C GLU A 486 -5.75 -3.57 -13.82
N GLN A 487 -4.50 -3.99 -13.58
CA GLN A 487 -3.93 -5.18 -14.22
C GLN A 487 -4.70 -6.46 -13.87
N THR A 488 -5.03 -6.67 -12.60
CA THR A 488 -5.82 -7.84 -12.16
C THR A 488 -7.20 -7.81 -12.79
N ARG A 489 -7.83 -6.63 -12.84
CA ARG A 489 -9.14 -6.44 -13.48
C ARG A 489 -9.11 -6.74 -14.97
N VAL A 490 -8.06 -6.32 -15.70
CA VAL A 490 -7.88 -6.69 -17.12
C VAL A 490 -7.94 -8.22 -17.28
N GLY A 491 -7.21 -8.99 -16.46
CA GLY A 491 -7.25 -10.45 -16.53
C GLY A 491 -8.63 -11.06 -16.24
N LEU A 492 -9.32 -10.55 -15.22
CA LEU A 492 -10.67 -10.99 -14.84
C LEU A 492 -11.69 -10.69 -15.95
N LEU A 493 -11.69 -9.45 -16.45
CA LEU A 493 -12.59 -8.98 -17.49
C LEU A 493 -12.35 -9.69 -18.83
N SER A 494 -11.10 -9.95 -19.22
CA SER A 494 -10.80 -10.74 -20.42
C SER A 494 -11.36 -12.16 -20.35
N SER A 495 -11.38 -12.79 -19.18
CA SER A 495 -12.03 -14.10 -19.00
C SER A 495 -13.56 -13.99 -19.11
N LEU A 496 -14.15 -12.92 -18.56
CA LEU A 496 -15.60 -12.70 -18.61
C LEU A 496 -16.10 -12.42 -20.04
N THR A 497 -15.42 -11.56 -20.81
CA THR A 497 -15.80 -11.22 -22.20
C THR A 497 -15.73 -12.43 -23.12
N LEU A 498 -14.76 -13.34 -22.93
CA LEU A 498 -14.68 -14.60 -23.69
C LEU A 498 -15.92 -15.48 -23.50
N SER A 499 -16.52 -15.45 -22.32
CA SER A 499 -17.69 -16.25 -21.94
C SER A 499 -19.04 -15.60 -22.28
N GLN A 500 -19.08 -14.28 -22.45
CA GLN A 500 -20.28 -13.47 -22.65
C GLN A 500 -20.01 -12.41 -23.72
N ARG A 501 -19.83 -12.87 -24.95
CA ARG A 501 -19.43 -12.01 -26.09
C ARG A 501 -20.47 -10.96 -26.48
N ASP A 502 -21.71 -11.15 -26.04
CA ASP A 502 -22.82 -10.25 -26.33
C ASP A 502 -23.10 -9.26 -25.18
N ASP A 503 -22.19 -9.09 -24.22
CA ASP A 503 -22.34 -8.08 -23.15
C ASP A 503 -21.36 -6.92 -23.33
N TRP A 504 -21.80 -5.89 -24.06
CA TRP A 504 -21.00 -4.70 -24.33
C TRP A 504 -20.50 -3.98 -23.07
N ARG A 505 -21.15 -4.17 -21.91
CA ARG A 505 -20.73 -3.54 -20.65
C ARG A 505 -19.42 -4.14 -20.14
N LEU A 506 -19.19 -5.44 -20.42
CA LEU A 506 -17.92 -6.09 -20.10
C LEU A 506 -16.79 -5.57 -21.00
N ASP A 507 -17.06 -5.40 -22.29
CA ASP A 507 -16.09 -4.83 -23.24
C ASP A 507 -15.76 -3.37 -22.89
N LEU A 508 -16.77 -2.57 -22.53
CA LEU A 508 -16.57 -1.21 -22.02
C LEU A 508 -15.68 -1.21 -20.78
N ALA A 509 -16.00 -2.04 -19.78
CA ALA A 509 -15.22 -2.14 -18.55
C ALA A 509 -13.78 -2.61 -18.81
N LEU A 510 -13.59 -3.59 -19.73
CA LEU A 510 -12.27 -4.09 -20.14
C LEU A 510 -11.47 -3.01 -20.86
N GLY A 511 -12.12 -2.25 -21.75
CA GLY A 511 -11.54 -1.12 -22.46
C GLY A 511 -11.00 -0.06 -21.50
N LEU A 512 -11.83 0.38 -20.54
CA LEU A 512 -11.45 1.36 -19.52
C LEU A 512 -10.33 0.84 -18.59
N ALA A 513 -10.40 -0.43 -18.17
CA ALA A 513 -9.35 -1.05 -17.36
C ALA A 513 -8.01 -1.11 -18.12
N ASN A 514 -8.03 -1.41 -19.42
CA ASN A 514 -6.84 -1.37 -20.28
C ASN A 514 -6.26 0.05 -20.40
N LEU A 515 -7.09 1.07 -20.59
CA LEU A 515 -6.64 2.47 -20.66
C LEU A 515 -6.00 2.93 -19.35
N GLY A 516 -6.59 2.55 -18.20
CA GLY A 516 -6.01 2.80 -16.87
C GLY A 516 -4.70 2.04 -16.65
N ALA A 517 -4.55 0.85 -17.22
CA ALA A 517 -3.32 0.05 -17.17
C ALA A 517 -2.29 0.40 -18.25
N TYR A 518 -2.35 1.59 -18.87
CA TYR A 518 -1.41 2.03 -19.91
C TYR A 518 -1.47 1.26 -21.25
N ARG A 519 -2.48 0.41 -21.47
CA ARG A 519 -2.67 -0.38 -22.69
C ARG A 519 -3.57 0.35 -23.69
N ARG A 520 -3.06 1.44 -24.27
CA ARG A 520 -3.83 2.32 -25.18
C ARG A 520 -4.54 1.58 -26.32
N GLN A 521 -3.80 0.79 -27.08
CA GLN A 521 -4.34 0.13 -28.27
C GLN A 521 -5.41 -0.88 -27.89
N SER A 522 -5.11 -1.80 -26.98
CA SER A 522 -6.07 -2.79 -26.49
C SER A 522 -7.31 -2.11 -25.88
N GLY A 523 -7.14 -1.02 -25.11
CA GLY A 523 -8.26 -0.30 -24.54
C GLY A 523 -9.22 0.26 -25.60
N LEU A 524 -8.69 0.90 -26.65
CA LEU A 524 -9.51 1.43 -27.74
C LEU A 524 -10.15 0.33 -28.60
N GLU A 525 -9.46 -0.79 -28.82
CA GLU A 525 -10.00 -1.95 -29.54
C GLU A 525 -11.21 -2.55 -28.81
N GLU A 526 -11.10 -2.79 -27.50
CA GLU A 526 -12.19 -3.34 -26.68
C GLU A 526 -13.38 -2.37 -26.60
N LEU A 527 -13.13 -1.05 -26.48
CA LEU A 527 -14.19 -0.05 -26.53
C LEU A 527 -14.94 -0.03 -27.87
N ARG A 528 -14.24 -0.23 -29.00
CA ARG A 528 -14.88 -0.34 -30.32
C ARG A 528 -15.73 -1.60 -30.43
N LEU A 529 -15.24 -2.73 -29.93
CA LEU A 529 -16.01 -3.98 -29.88
C LEU A 529 -17.29 -3.80 -29.03
N GLY A 530 -17.16 -3.16 -27.86
CA GLY A 530 -18.31 -2.83 -27.02
C GLY A 530 -19.32 -1.92 -27.73
N LEU A 531 -18.86 -0.90 -28.46
CA LEU A 531 -19.73 -0.02 -29.24
C LEU A 531 -20.46 -0.79 -30.35
N GLU A 532 -19.75 -1.60 -31.13
CA GLU A 532 -20.34 -2.44 -32.19
C GLU A 532 -21.41 -3.39 -31.63
N CYS A 533 -21.11 -4.01 -30.49
CA CYS A 533 -22.03 -4.87 -29.76
C CYS A 533 -23.28 -4.09 -29.28
N ALA A 534 -23.10 -2.92 -28.65
CA ALA A 534 -24.20 -2.07 -28.21
C ALA A 534 -25.08 -1.60 -29.38
N VAL A 535 -24.50 -1.21 -30.52
CA VAL A 535 -25.22 -0.83 -31.74
C VAL A 535 -26.07 -1.98 -32.25
N SER A 536 -25.49 -3.20 -32.32
CA SER A 536 -26.22 -4.40 -32.76
C SER A 536 -27.45 -4.72 -31.89
N GLN A 537 -27.43 -4.27 -30.63
CA GLN A 537 -28.49 -4.48 -29.65
C GLN A 537 -29.44 -3.27 -29.51
N GLY A 538 -29.22 -2.19 -30.25
CA GLY A 538 -29.98 -0.95 -30.13
C GLY A 538 -29.74 -0.19 -28.81
N GLN A 539 -28.59 -0.42 -28.15
CA GLN A 539 -28.20 0.19 -26.88
C GLN A 539 -27.07 1.24 -27.04
N GLU A 540 -26.88 1.79 -28.23
CA GLU A 540 -25.81 2.78 -28.52
C GLU A 540 -25.86 4.00 -27.59
N THR A 541 -27.04 4.58 -27.36
CA THR A 541 -27.21 5.73 -26.46
C THR A 541 -26.75 5.44 -25.04
N GLU A 542 -27.02 4.22 -24.55
CA GLU A 542 -26.63 3.80 -23.20
C GLU A 542 -25.12 3.58 -23.09
N PHE A 543 -24.49 3.05 -24.15
CA PHE A 543 -23.03 2.93 -24.24
C PHE A 543 -22.37 4.31 -24.12
N TRP A 544 -22.81 5.27 -24.92
CA TRP A 544 -22.23 6.62 -24.89
C TRP A 544 -22.45 7.33 -23.56
N HIS A 545 -23.65 7.22 -22.98
CA HIS A 545 -23.94 7.76 -21.66
C HIS A 545 -22.96 7.20 -20.60
N THR A 546 -22.81 5.87 -20.56
CA THR A 546 -21.91 5.20 -19.59
C THR A 546 -20.45 5.58 -19.81
N LEU A 547 -20.02 5.71 -21.07
CA LEU A 547 -18.65 6.12 -21.40
C LEU A 547 -18.38 7.55 -20.93
N MET A 548 -19.29 8.49 -21.22
CA MET A 548 -19.11 9.91 -20.88
C MET A 548 -19.04 10.15 -19.37
N GLU A 549 -19.76 9.36 -18.56
CA GLU A 549 -19.64 9.40 -17.09
C GLU A 549 -18.23 9.01 -16.59
N GLN A 550 -17.49 8.22 -17.37
CA GLN A 550 -16.16 7.72 -17.03
C GLN A 550 -15.03 8.37 -17.87
N ASP A 551 -15.36 9.35 -18.72
CA ASP A 551 -14.43 10.10 -19.56
C ASP A 551 -14.59 11.62 -19.35
N PRO A 552 -14.28 12.14 -18.15
CA PRO A 552 -14.47 13.55 -17.83
C PRO A 552 -13.63 14.49 -18.72
N SER A 553 -12.53 14.02 -19.31
CA SER A 553 -11.71 14.80 -20.25
C SER A 553 -12.25 14.77 -21.70
N GLY A 554 -13.16 13.85 -22.03
CA GLY A 554 -13.68 13.64 -23.38
C GLY A 554 -12.66 13.04 -24.37
N LEU A 555 -11.47 12.65 -23.88
CA LEU A 555 -10.39 12.15 -24.73
C LEU A 555 -10.63 10.74 -25.22
N ILE A 556 -11.32 9.91 -24.45
CA ILE A 556 -11.68 8.55 -24.86
C ILE A 556 -12.73 8.64 -25.97
N LEU A 557 -13.77 9.45 -25.77
CA LEU A 557 -14.79 9.74 -26.76
C LEU A 557 -14.17 10.25 -28.07
N ALA A 558 -13.32 11.28 -27.99
CA ALA A 558 -12.65 11.83 -29.16
C ALA A 558 -11.84 10.76 -29.91
N ALA A 559 -11.11 9.91 -29.18
CA ALA A 559 -10.30 8.83 -29.77
C ALA A 559 -11.13 7.70 -30.41
N LEU A 560 -12.38 7.48 -29.98
CA LEU A 560 -13.28 6.50 -30.60
C LEU A 560 -13.96 7.05 -31.86
N THR A 561 -14.19 8.37 -31.92
CA THR A 561 -14.83 9.03 -33.05
C THR A 561 -13.87 9.48 -34.17
N ALA A 562 -12.57 9.46 -33.90
CA ALA A 562 -11.50 9.76 -34.85
C ALA A 562 -11.10 8.52 -35.65
#